data_AF-A0A7W7KN15-F1
#
_entry.id   AF-A0A7W7KN15-F1
#
_cell.length_a   1.000
_cell.length_b   1.000
_cell.length_c   1.000
_cell.angle_alpha   90.00
_cell.angle_beta   90.00
_cell.angle_gamma   90.00
#
_symmetry.space_group_name_H-M   'P 1'
#
loop_
_entity.id
_entity.type
_entity.pdbx_description
1 polymer ?
#
loop_
_entity_poly.entity_id
_entity_poly.type
_entity_poly.pdbx_seq_one_letter_code
_entity_poly.pdbx_strand_id
1 'polypeptide(L)'
;MPLRSVIPVRQPQGSRLYRGLLYLRRDFAFVAIPLLLVLLGLCAAGSYYAWLTGDWVPAALGALALLPAIGLLLFWSEYDWWLFKLGPRDDLNLPMR
;
A
#
# COMPACT_ATOMS: atom_id res chain seq x y z
N MET A 1 12.34 -48.92 -10.66
CA MET A 1 11.87 -48.00 -9.59
C MET A 1 11.88 -46.59 -10.16
N PRO A 2 10.73 -45.90 -10.31
CA PRO A 2 10.72 -44.57 -10.90
C PRO A 2 11.23 -43.54 -9.88
N LEU A 3 12.25 -42.77 -10.29
CA LEU A 3 12.75 -41.62 -9.56
C LEU A 3 11.65 -40.56 -9.52
N ARG A 4 10.98 -40.41 -8.37
CA ARG A 4 10.13 -39.23 -8.11
C ARG A 4 11.04 -38.01 -8.12
N SER A 5 10.90 -37.17 -9.15
CA SER A 5 11.41 -35.82 -9.09
C SER A 5 10.68 -35.09 -7.97
N VAL A 6 11.31 -35.04 -6.80
CA VAL A 6 10.91 -34.12 -5.73
C VAL A 6 11.29 -32.75 -6.24
N ILE A 7 10.41 -32.15 -7.05
CA ILE A 7 10.50 -30.73 -7.39
C ILE A 7 10.32 -30.03 -6.04
N PRO A 8 11.35 -29.37 -5.48
CA PRO A 8 11.15 -28.61 -4.26
C PRO A 8 10.11 -27.56 -4.61
N VAL A 9 8.93 -27.68 -4.00
CA VAL A 9 7.93 -26.62 -4.00
C VAL A 9 8.69 -25.42 -3.46
N ARG A 10 8.99 -24.44 -4.31
CA ARG A 10 9.55 -23.14 -3.92
C ARG A 10 8.47 -22.44 -3.10
N GLN A 11 8.22 -22.91 -1.88
CA GLN A 11 7.47 -22.13 -0.93
C GLN A 11 8.29 -20.86 -0.72
N PRO A 12 7.69 -19.67 -0.86
CA PRO A 12 8.41 -18.44 -0.58
C PRO A 12 8.81 -18.49 0.89
N GLN A 13 10.07 -18.82 1.18
CA GLN A 13 10.66 -18.77 2.51
C GLN A 13 10.86 -17.31 2.97
N GLY A 14 10.11 -16.35 2.40
CA GLY A 14 10.09 -14.97 2.82
C GLY A 14 9.29 -14.79 4.12
N SER A 15 9.62 -13.70 4.83
CA SER A 15 8.93 -13.24 6.04
C SER A 15 7.40 -13.21 5.88
N ARG A 16 6.64 -13.36 6.97
CA ARG A 16 5.18 -13.21 6.96
C ARG A 16 4.74 -11.87 6.36
N LEU A 17 5.53 -10.82 6.57
CA LEU A 17 5.32 -9.48 5.98
C LEU A 17 5.48 -9.50 4.45
N TYR A 18 6.47 -10.22 3.93
CA TYR A 18 6.67 -10.38 2.49
C TYR A 18 5.50 -11.12 1.83
N ARG A 19 5.00 -12.19 2.48
CA ARG A 19 3.81 -12.90 1.99
C ARG A 19 2.57 -12.00 2.04
N GLY A 20 2.40 -11.24 3.12
CA GLY A 20 1.32 -10.26 3.26
C GLY A 20 1.33 -9.21 2.16
N LEU A 21 2.50 -8.62 1.87
CA LEU A 21 2.68 -7.70 0.75
C LEU A 21 2.37 -8.40 -0.59
N LEU A 22 2.87 -9.60 -0.86
CA LEU A 22 2.55 -10.28 -2.12
C LEU A 22 1.04 -10.40 -2.40
N TYR A 23 0.23 -10.70 -1.37
CA TYR A 23 -1.23 -10.72 -1.50
C TYR A 23 -1.84 -9.33 -1.61
N LEU A 24 -1.34 -8.38 -0.82
CA LEU A 24 -1.85 -7.01 -0.80
C LEU A 24 -1.74 -6.35 -2.17
N ARG A 25 -0.73 -6.67 -2.98
CA ARG A 25 -0.50 -6.02 -4.29
C ARG A 25 -1.72 -6.05 -5.20
N ARG A 26 -2.47 -7.16 -5.20
CA ARG A 26 -3.60 -7.38 -6.10
C ARG A 26 -4.83 -6.60 -5.67
N ASP A 27 -5.10 -6.55 -4.38
CA ASP A 27 -6.32 -5.96 -3.83
C ASP A 27 -6.13 -4.49 -3.42
N PHE A 28 -4.87 -4.05 -3.28
CA PHE A 28 -4.54 -2.71 -2.82
C PHE A 28 -5.08 -1.62 -3.74
N ALA A 29 -4.93 -1.73 -5.07
CA ALA A 29 -5.47 -0.72 -5.97
C ALA A 29 -7.01 -0.61 -5.86
N PHE A 30 -7.68 -1.75 -5.69
CA PHE A 30 -9.14 -1.81 -5.55
C PHE A 30 -9.65 -1.24 -4.21
N VAL A 31 -8.83 -1.20 -3.18
CA VAL A 31 -9.20 -0.65 -1.86
C VAL A 31 -8.68 0.78 -1.68
N ALA A 32 -7.43 1.03 -2.05
CA ALA A 32 -6.74 2.30 -1.85
C ALA A 32 -7.33 3.41 -2.71
N ILE A 33 -7.59 3.15 -4.00
CA ILE A 33 -8.15 4.18 -4.91
C ILE A 33 -9.51 4.69 -4.41
N PRO A 34 -10.52 3.85 -4.15
CA PRO A 34 -11.80 4.36 -3.66
C PRO A 34 -11.68 5.00 -2.27
N LEU A 35 -10.83 4.47 -1.39
CA LEU A 35 -10.59 5.09 -0.08
C LEU A 35 -10.01 6.50 -0.21
N LEU A 36 -9.02 6.69 -1.09
CA LEU A 36 -8.41 7.99 -1.37
C LEU A 36 -9.43 8.98 -1.94
N LEU A 37 -10.29 8.53 -2.87
CA LEU A 37 -11.37 9.34 -3.43
C LEU A 37 -12.37 9.78 -2.36
N VAL A 38 -12.75 8.88 -1.44
CA VAL A 38 -13.64 9.19 -0.32
C VAL A 38 -13.01 10.22 0.60
N LEU A 39 -11.73 10.06 0.95
CA LEU A 39 -11.01 11.02 1.81
C LEU A 39 -10.89 12.39 1.15
N LEU A 40 -10.61 12.42 -0.15
CA LEU A 40 -10.55 13.68 -0.91
C LEU A 40 -11.92 14.37 -0.96
N GLY A 41 -12.99 13.61 -1.19
CA GLY A 41 -14.35 14.11 -1.17
C GLY A 41 -14.77 14.66 0.20
N LEU A 42 -14.44 13.96 1.28
CA LEU A 42 -14.67 14.42 2.65
C LEU A 42 -13.89 15.70 2.97
N CYS A 43 -12.63 15.79 2.53
CA CYS A 43 -11.84 16.99 2.70
C CYS A 43 -12.44 18.18 1.94
N ALA A 44 -12.87 17.98 0.68
CA ALA A 44 -13.51 19.02 -0.11
C ALA A 44 -14.84 19.48 0.52
N ALA A 45 -15.66 18.53 0.98
CA ALA A 45 -16.92 18.82 1.66
C ALA A 45 -16.69 19.58 2.99
N GLY A 46 -15.68 19.17 3.76
CA GLY A 46 -15.28 19.86 4.99
C GLY A 46 -14.81 21.28 4.75
N SER A 47 -14.02 21.51 3.70
CA SER A 47 -13.59 22.86 3.28
C SER A 47 -14.74 23.73 2.82
N TYR A 48 -15.70 23.17 2.07
CA TYR A 48 -16.89 23.89 1.65
C TYR A 48 -17.78 24.26 2.85
N TYR A 49 -17.99 23.34 3.78
CA TYR A 49 -18.72 23.59 5.01
C TYR A 49 -18.05 24.66 5.87
N ALA A 50 -16.72 24.58 6.02
CA ALA A 50 -15.92 25.59 6.71
C ALA A 50 -16.07 26.99 6.11
N TRP A 51 -16.14 27.08 4.79
CA TRP A 51 -16.40 28.33 4.09
C TRP A 51 -17.81 28.87 4.36
N LEU A 52 -18.83 27.99 4.39
CA LEU A 52 -20.21 28.37 4.67
C LEU A 52 -20.44 28.86 6.10
N THR A 53 -19.80 28.23 7.09
CA THR A 53 -20.01 28.54 8.51
C THR A 53 -19.01 29.55 9.06
N GLY A 54 -17.92 29.83 8.33
CA GLY A 54 -16.79 30.62 8.81
C GLY A 54 -15.94 29.91 9.87
N ASP A 55 -16.21 28.61 10.13
CA ASP A 55 -15.44 27.80 11.06
C ASP A 55 -14.38 26.98 10.30
N TRP A 56 -13.11 27.17 10.62
CA TRP A 56 -11.98 26.53 9.93
C TRP A 56 -11.69 25.10 10.42
N VAL A 57 -12.25 24.69 11.56
CA VAL A 57 -11.99 23.37 12.17
C VAL A 57 -12.28 22.20 11.22
N PRO A 58 -13.41 22.17 10.48
CA PRO A 58 -13.72 21.07 9.54
C PRO A 58 -12.71 20.94 8.41
N ALA A 59 -12.20 22.07 7.90
CA ALA A 59 -11.16 22.08 6.87
C ALA A 59 -9.82 21.57 7.40
N ALA A 60 -9.44 21.96 8.62
CA ALA A 60 -8.22 21.48 9.27
C ALA A 60 -8.26 19.97 9.54
N LEU A 61 -9.40 19.45 10.01
CA LEU A 61 -9.58 18.00 10.22
C LEU A 61 -9.55 17.24 8.89
N GLY A 62 -10.16 17.79 7.83
CA GLY A 62 -10.08 17.22 6.48
C GLY A 62 -8.63 17.12 5.97
N ALA A 63 -7.85 18.19 6.13
CA ALA A 63 -6.45 18.20 5.75
C ALA A 63 -5.61 17.20 6.57
N LEU A 64 -5.84 17.11 7.88
CA LEU A 64 -5.18 16.11 8.73
C LEU A 64 -5.54 14.68 8.33
N ALA A 65 -6.78 14.43 7.93
CA ALA A 65 -7.22 13.13 7.43
C ALA A 65 -6.57 12.72 6.10
N LEU A 66 -6.00 13.68 5.34
CA LEU A 66 -5.22 13.38 4.12
C LEU A 66 -3.78 12.95 4.41
N LEU A 67 -3.22 13.22 5.60
CA LEU A 67 -1.88 12.75 5.96
C LEU A 67 -1.71 11.22 5.85
N PRO A 68 -2.60 10.38 6.42
CA PRO A 68 -2.50 8.94 6.24
C PRO A 68 -2.69 8.50 4.79
N ALA A 69 -3.51 9.21 4.00
CA ALA A 69 -3.66 8.96 2.57
C ALA A 69 -2.36 9.20 1.80
N ILE A 70 -1.65 10.29 2.08
CA ILE A 70 -0.34 10.58 1.50
C ILE A 70 0.69 9.54 1.96
N GLY A 71 0.69 9.18 3.24
CA GLY A 71 1.57 8.13 3.77
C GLY A 71 1.35 6.78 3.10
N LEU A 72 0.08 6.44 2.80
CA LEU A 72 -0.30 5.23 2.07
C LEU A 72 0.22 5.25 0.63
N LEU A 73 0.12 6.40 -0.04
CA LEU A 73 0.63 6.59 -1.41
C LEU A 73 2.16 6.47 -1.47
N LEU A 74 2.88 7.09 -0.53
CA LEU A 74 4.33 6.98 -0.43
C LEU A 74 4.75 5.53 -0.15
N PHE A 75 4.12 4.89 0.83
CA PHE A 75 4.38 3.48 1.12
C PHE A 75 4.20 2.59 -0.13
N TRP A 76 3.23 2.92 -0.98
CA TRP A 76 3.00 2.23 -2.24
C TRP A 76 3.97 2.60 -3.36
N SER A 77 4.48 3.83 -3.44
CA SER A 77 5.51 4.17 -4.45
C SER A 77 6.80 3.40 -4.21
N GLU A 78 7.13 3.10 -2.95
CA GLU A 78 8.29 2.28 -2.59
C GLU A 78 7.95 0.78 -2.42
N TYR A 79 6.80 0.33 -2.91
CA TYR A 79 6.32 -1.04 -2.70
C TYR A 79 7.30 -2.13 -3.18
N ASP A 80 7.88 -1.94 -4.37
CA ASP A 80 8.85 -2.87 -4.94
C ASP A 80 10.15 -2.87 -4.12
N TRP A 81 10.54 -1.75 -3.52
CA TRP A 81 11.67 -1.66 -2.60
C TRP A 81 11.40 -2.41 -1.29
N TRP A 82 10.18 -2.33 -0.76
CA TRP A 82 9.77 -3.11 0.41
C TRP A 82 9.78 -4.62 0.12
N LEU A 83 9.25 -5.03 -1.04
CA LEU A 83 9.31 -6.42 -1.49
C LEU A 83 10.74 -6.92 -1.66
N PHE A 84 11.63 -6.07 -2.19
CA PHE A 84 13.05 -6.39 -2.33
C PHE A 84 13.74 -6.55 -0.98
N LYS A 85 13.54 -5.61 -0.03
CA LYS A 85 14.15 -5.69 1.30
C LYS A 85 13.64 -6.87 2.14
N LEU A 86 12.39 -7.26 1.97
CA LEU A 86 11.73 -8.31 2.77
C LEU A 86 11.75 -9.69 2.08
N GLY A 87 12.15 -9.74 0.81
CA GLY A 87 12.28 -10.97 0.03
C GLY A 87 13.40 -11.88 0.53
N PRO A 88 13.36 -13.17 0.17
CA PRO A 88 14.40 -14.14 0.51
C PRO A 88 15.75 -13.70 -0.09
N ARG A 89 16.79 -13.66 0.74
CA ARG A 89 18.13 -13.13 0.40
C ARG A 89 19.00 -14.08 -0.43
N ASP A 90 18.52 -15.28 -0.75
CA ASP A 90 19.34 -16.32 -1.39
C ASP A 90 19.59 -16.08 -2.89
N ASP A 91 18.78 -15.23 -3.54
CA ASP A 91 19.07 -14.76 -4.89
C ASP A 91 19.01 -13.23 -4.90
N LEU A 92 20.16 -12.62 -5.14
CA LEU A 92 20.34 -11.20 -5.38
C LEU A 92 19.66 -10.82 -6.71
N ASN A 93 18.33 -10.77 -6.73
CA ASN A 93 17.55 -10.23 -7.85
C ASN A 93 17.71 -8.71 -7.86
N LEU A 94 18.88 -8.24 -8.28
CA LEU A 94 19.11 -6.85 -8.65
C LEU A 94 18.04 -6.46 -9.68
N PRO A 95 17.28 -5.37 -9.47
CA PRO A 95 16.45 -4.82 -10.53
C PRO A 95 17.39 -4.29 -11.61
N MET A 96 17.58 -5.03 -12.69
CA MET A 96 18.11 -4.49 -13.93
C MET A 96 17.01 -3.67 -14.61
N ARG A 97 16.90 -2.39 -14.22
CA ARG A 97 16.79 -1.22 -15.10
C ARG A 97 16.63 0.06 -14.28
#